data_AF-A0A3D6DU29-F1
#
_entry.id   AF-A0A3D6DU29-F1
#
_cell.length_a   1.000
_cell.length_b   1.000
_cell.length_c   1.000
_cell.angle_alpha   90.00
_cell.angle_beta   90.00
_cell.angle_gamma   90.00
#
_symmetry.space_group_name_H-M   'P 1'
#
loop_
_entity.id
_entity.type
_entity.pdbx_description
1 polymer ?
#
loop_
_entity_poly.entity_id
_entity_poly.type
_entity_poly.pdbx_seq_one_letter_code
_entity_poly.pdbx_strand_id
1 'polypeptide(L)'
;GIHFFNPVARMPLVEVVAAEGADAEMLRRATAFVKQIDRLPLPVASAPGFLVNAVLGPYMLEAMRAVDEGLAPETVDEAMLAFGMPMGPIELVDMVGLDVAMAAGRSLAGGDAEPPKCLRERFAAGHLGKKSGKGFYDYRKGKPAKGAAGSVPAGLAARLVKPLLDRTQQLVSDGVVADAELADAGVIFGTGFAPFTGGPLNYLRNQHA
;
A
#
# COMPACT_ATOMS: atom_id res chain seq x y z
N GLY A 1 7.06 18.33 -2.83
CA GLY A 1 6.21 17.99 -1.68
C GLY A 1 7.00 17.16 -0.69
N ILE A 2 6.62 17.18 0.60
CA ILE A 2 7.21 16.32 1.63
C ILE A 2 6.06 15.48 2.20
N HIS A 3 5.98 14.21 1.82
CA HIS A 3 4.88 13.33 2.15
C HIS A 3 5.26 12.37 3.28
N PHE A 4 4.65 12.59 4.45
CA PHE A 4 4.79 11.75 5.64
C PHE A 4 3.72 10.66 5.70
N PHE A 5 4.05 9.54 6.34
CA PHE A 5 3.12 8.44 6.57
C PHE A 5 2.63 8.42 8.02
N ASN A 6 1.34 8.11 8.21
CA ASN A 6 0.72 8.01 9.53
C ASN A 6 1.00 6.64 10.18
N PRO A 7 1.42 6.55 11.45
CA PRO A 7 1.77 7.64 12.36
C PRO A 7 3.13 8.26 12.09
N VAL A 8 3.17 9.59 11.94
CA VAL A 8 4.38 10.36 11.60
C VAL A 8 5.53 10.07 12.56
N ALA A 9 5.24 9.89 13.85
CA ALA A 9 6.24 9.57 14.86
C ALA A 9 6.93 8.22 14.63
N ARG A 10 6.23 7.23 14.03
CA ARG A 10 6.68 5.84 13.91
C ARG A 10 7.19 5.47 12.53
N MET A 11 6.70 6.11 11.47
CA MET A 11 7.07 5.78 10.10
C MET A 11 8.40 6.44 9.72
N PRO A 12 9.43 5.69 9.32
CA PRO A 12 10.75 6.25 9.04
C PRO A 12 10.81 6.92 7.66
N LEU A 13 10.05 6.44 6.69
CA LEU A 13 10.06 6.92 5.30
C LEU A 13 9.36 8.27 5.16
N VAL A 14 9.90 9.13 4.29
CA VAL A 14 9.23 10.35 3.81
C VAL A 14 9.51 10.50 2.32
N GLU A 15 8.46 10.60 1.51
CA GLU A 15 8.61 10.83 0.06
C GLU A 15 8.86 12.33 -0.21
N VAL A 16 10.00 12.63 -0.85
CA VAL A 16 10.35 13.97 -1.32
C VAL A 16 9.96 14.08 -2.78
N VAL A 17 8.78 14.64 -3.02
CA VAL A 17 8.11 14.66 -4.32
C VAL A 17 8.58 15.83 -5.18
N ALA A 18 9.16 15.56 -6.34
CA ALA A 18 9.54 16.52 -7.35
C ALA A 18 8.38 16.76 -8.34
N ALA A 19 7.87 17.99 -8.38
CA ALA A 19 6.98 18.41 -9.46
C ALA A 19 7.77 18.66 -10.75
N GLU A 20 7.08 18.70 -11.89
CA GLU A 20 7.69 19.09 -13.15
C GLU A 20 8.30 20.49 -13.05
N GLY A 21 9.56 20.65 -13.49
CA GLY A 21 10.30 21.90 -13.39
C GLY A 21 10.74 22.29 -11.96
N ALA A 22 10.67 21.37 -10.99
CA ALA A 22 11.12 21.66 -9.62
C ALA A 22 12.61 22.02 -9.56
N ASP A 23 12.94 23.04 -8.75
CA ASP A 23 14.31 23.44 -8.50
C ASP A 23 15.09 22.35 -7.75
N ALA A 24 16.18 21.90 -8.35
CA ALA A 24 17.08 20.89 -7.79
C ALA A 24 17.68 21.33 -6.44
N GLU A 25 17.92 22.63 -6.22
CA GLU A 25 18.39 23.12 -4.92
C GLU A 25 17.32 22.94 -3.84
N MET A 26 16.07 23.25 -4.16
CA MET A 26 14.96 23.07 -3.22
C MET A 26 14.74 21.59 -2.87
N LEU A 27 14.88 20.69 -3.85
CA LEU A 27 14.81 19.23 -3.60
C LEU A 27 15.94 18.76 -2.68
N ARG A 28 17.17 19.26 -2.87
CA ARG A 28 18.30 18.97 -1.97
C ARG A 28 18.05 19.48 -0.56
N ARG A 29 17.53 20.71 -0.40
CA ARG A 29 17.19 21.29 0.91
C ARG A 29 16.08 20.48 1.60
N ALA A 30 15.03 20.09 0.87
CA ALA A 30 13.96 19.26 1.41
C ALA A 30 14.48 17.87 1.86
N THR A 31 15.33 17.24 1.05
CA THR A 31 15.99 15.97 1.39
C THR A 31 16.87 16.11 2.65
N ALA A 32 17.64 17.19 2.75
CA ALA A 32 18.47 17.46 3.92
C ALA A 32 17.64 17.69 5.18
N PHE A 33 16.54 18.42 5.08
CA PHE A 33 15.60 18.62 6.19
C PHE A 33 15.02 17.28 6.69
N VAL A 34 14.57 16.41 5.78
CA VAL A 34 14.04 15.09 6.15
C VAL A 34 15.09 14.24 6.88
N LYS A 35 16.36 14.28 6.44
CA LYS A 35 17.46 13.61 7.17
C LYS A 35 17.69 14.23 8.55
N GLN A 36 17.62 15.55 8.66
CA GLN A 36 17.85 16.26 9.92
C GLN A 36 16.83 15.90 11.02
N ILE A 37 15.64 15.47 10.64
CA ILE A 37 14.58 15.02 11.56
C ILE A 37 14.57 13.49 11.75
N ASP A 38 15.71 12.82 11.48
CA ASP A 38 15.92 11.37 11.59
C ASP A 38 14.92 10.53 10.79
N ARG A 39 14.58 11.00 9.58
CA ARG A 39 13.75 10.26 8.62
C ARG A 39 14.54 9.88 7.38
N LEU A 40 14.04 8.88 6.66
CA LEU A 40 14.58 8.36 5.42
C LEU A 40 13.92 9.09 4.24
N PRO A 41 14.60 10.05 3.58
CA PRO A 41 14.04 10.68 2.39
C PRO A 41 14.08 9.72 1.20
N LEU A 42 12.96 9.64 0.48
CA LEU A 42 12.87 8.96 -0.80
C LEU A 42 12.52 9.97 -1.88
N PRO A 43 13.48 10.38 -2.73
CA PRO A 43 13.17 11.21 -3.89
C PRO A 43 12.25 10.47 -4.85
N VAL A 44 11.14 11.11 -5.23
CA VAL A 44 10.17 10.57 -6.19
C VAL A 44 9.70 11.66 -7.14
N ALA A 45 9.51 11.37 -8.42
CA ALA A 45 8.81 12.29 -9.32
C ALA A 45 7.30 12.30 -9.00
N SER A 46 6.64 13.42 -9.30
CA SER A 46 5.21 13.55 -9.10
C SER A 46 4.44 12.63 -10.05
N ALA A 47 3.73 11.65 -9.48
CA ALA A 47 2.81 10.77 -10.16
C ALA A 47 1.61 10.47 -9.25
N PRO A 48 0.45 10.03 -9.78
CA PRO A 48 -0.69 9.63 -8.95
C PRO A 48 -0.29 8.58 -7.91
N GLY A 49 -0.31 8.96 -6.63
CA GLY A 49 0.08 8.10 -5.51
C GLY A 49 1.58 7.97 -5.25
N PHE A 50 2.43 8.72 -5.96
CA PHE A 50 3.90 8.68 -5.83
C PHE A 50 4.45 7.25 -5.98
N LEU A 51 5.25 6.75 -5.04
CA LEU A 51 5.61 5.33 -5.00
C LEU A 51 4.65 4.55 -4.09
N VAL A 52 4.59 4.88 -2.81
CA VAL A 52 4.01 3.99 -1.79
C VAL A 52 2.50 3.81 -1.98
N ASN A 53 1.75 4.90 -2.15
CA ASN A 53 0.30 4.81 -2.34
C ASN A 53 -0.05 4.22 -3.71
N ALA A 54 0.77 4.49 -4.73
CA ALA A 54 0.60 3.95 -6.07
C ALA A 54 0.70 2.42 -6.10
N VAL A 55 1.58 1.82 -5.28
CA VAL A 55 1.72 0.35 -5.20
C VAL A 55 0.73 -0.30 -4.24
N LEU A 56 0.34 0.38 -3.15
CA LEU A 56 -0.65 -0.13 -2.18
C LEU A 56 -2.07 -0.18 -2.75
N GLY A 57 -2.46 0.77 -3.60
CA GLY A 57 -3.80 0.82 -4.20
C GLY A 57 -4.18 -0.48 -4.91
N PRO A 58 -3.43 -0.90 -5.95
CA PRO A 58 -3.69 -2.15 -6.67
C PRO A 58 -3.67 -3.40 -5.78
N TYR A 59 -2.76 -3.46 -4.80
CA TYR A 59 -2.68 -4.54 -3.81
C TYR A 59 -3.96 -4.68 -2.99
N MET A 60 -4.44 -3.57 -2.42
CA MET A 60 -5.67 -3.56 -1.63
C MET A 60 -6.91 -3.83 -2.49
N LEU A 61 -6.94 -3.31 -3.73
CA LEU A 61 -8.02 -3.60 -4.67
C LEU A 61 -8.10 -5.09 -5.00
N GLU A 62 -6.96 -5.75 -5.23
CA GLU A 62 -6.94 -7.19 -5.51
C GLU A 62 -7.38 -8.03 -4.30
N ALA A 63 -6.99 -7.63 -3.09
CA ALA A 63 -7.47 -8.26 -1.86
C ALA A 63 -9.00 -8.15 -1.71
N MET A 64 -9.58 -7.00 -2.04
CA MET A 64 -11.03 -6.81 -2.01
C MET A 64 -11.75 -7.60 -3.11
N ARG A 65 -11.14 -7.79 -4.29
CA ARG A 65 -11.69 -8.70 -5.32
C ARG A 65 -11.71 -10.15 -4.85
N ALA A 66 -10.66 -10.60 -4.17
CA ALA A 66 -10.63 -11.92 -3.56
C ALA A 66 -11.80 -12.11 -2.56
N VAL A 67 -12.17 -11.06 -1.81
CA VAL A 67 -13.36 -11.07 -0.95
C VAL A 67 -14.66 -11.12 -1.74
N ASP A 68 -14.78 -10.36 -2.83
CA ASP A 68 -15.96 -10.41 -3.73
C ASP A 68 -16.14 -11.81 -4.36
N GLU A 69 -15.06 -12.54 -4.58
CA GLU A 69 -15.05 -13.94 -5.05
C GLU A 69 -15.43 -14.96 -3.97
N GLY A 70 -15.71 -14.51 -2.74
CA GLY A 70 -16.22 -15.33 -1.65
C GLY A 70 -15.18 -15.77 -0.62
N LEU A 71 -13.93 -15.29 -0.70
CA LEU A 71 -12.97 -15.53 0.38
C LEU A 71 -13.29 -14.66 1.60
N ALA A 72 -13.16 -15.26 2.78
CA ALA A 72 -13.29 -14.50 4.02
C ALA A 72 -12.16 -13.46 4.12
N PRO A 73 -12.45 -12.22 4.58
CA PRO A 73 -11.43 -11.21 4.86
C PRO A 73 -10.24 -11.73 5.67
N GLU A 74 -10.52 -12.54 6.69
CA GLU A 74 -9.52 -13.18 7.54
C GLU A 74 -8.61 -14.13 6.77
N THR A 75 -9.14 -14.89 5.81
CA THR A 75 -8.33 -15.79 4.96
C THR A 75 -7.39 -14.99 4.05
N VAL A 76 -7.86 -13.86 3.52
CA VAL A 76 -7.05 -12.97 2.67
C VAL A 76 -5.93 -12.32 3.49
N ASP A 77 -6.25 -11.84 4.69
CA ASP A 77 -5.27 -11.29 5.63
C ASP A 77 -4.23 -12.33 6.04
N GLU A 78 -4.67 -13.54 6.43
CA GLU A 78 -3.79 -14.62 6.86
C GLU A 78 -2.80 -15.04 5.76
N ALA A 79 -3.25 -15.09 4.50
CA ALA A 79 -2.38 -15.39 3.38
C ALA A 79 -1.21 -14.40 3.27
N MET A 80 -1.46 -13.11 3.51
CA MET A 80 -0.44 -12.06 3.42
C MET A 80 0.42 -11.95 4.69
N LEU A 81 -0.13 -12.27 5.86
CA LEU A 81 0.66 -12.43 7.08
C LEU A 81 1.65 -13.60 6.93
N ALA A 82 1.19 -14.74 6.42
CA ALA A 82 2.04 -15.89 6.14
C ALA A 82 3.10 -15.60 5.05
N PHE A 83 2.77 -14.73 4.09
CA PHE A 83 3.74 -14.22 3.11
C PHE A 83 4.83 -13.36 3.75
N GLY A 84 4.56 -12.73 4.90
CA GLY A 84 5.51 -11.89 5.62
C GLY A 84 5.16 -10.41 5.70
N MET A 85 3.95 -10.02 5.29
CA MET A 85 3.46 -8.66 5.50
C MET A 85 3.18 -8.44 7.00
N PRO A 86 3.40 -7.23 7.55
CA PRO A 86 3.15 -6.95 8.96
C PRO A 86 1.66 -6.83 9.29
N MET A 87 0.82 -6.61 8.27
CA MET A 87 -0.62 -6.45 8.38
C MET A 87 -1.26 -6.99 7.09
N GLY A 88 -2.40 -7.66 7.25
CA GLY A 88 -3.19 -8.10 6.11
C GLY A 88 -3.82 -6.93 5.36
N PRO A 89 -4.04 -7.06 4.03
CA PRO A 89 -4.53 -5.96 3.20
C PRO A 89 -5.93 -5.49 3.58
N ILE A 90 -6.79 -6.37 4.10
CA ILE A 90 -8.16 -6.00 4.45
C ILE A 90 -8.16 -5.18 5.75
N GLU A 91 -7.39 -5.59 6.75
CA GLU A 91 -7.17 -4.76 7.95
C GLU A 91 -6.52 -3.42 7.60
N LEU A 92 -5.59 -3.41 6.66
CA LEU A 92 -4.93 -2.19 6.20
C LEU A 92 -5.95 -1.21 5.59
N VAL A 93 -6.87 -1.68 4.74
CA VAL A 93 -7.94 -0.85 4.16
C VAL A 93 -8.82 -0.23 5.25
N ASP A 94 -9.19 -1.00 6.28
CA ASP A 94 -9.97 -0.47 7.40
C ASP A 94 -9.20 0.57 8.23
N MET A 95 -7.88 0.42 8.36
CA MET A 95 -7.03 1.37 9.08
C MET A 95 -6.85 2.67 8.30
N VAL A 96 -6.70 2.60 6.98
CA VAL A 96 -6.64 3.76 6.08
C VAL A 96 -7.99 4.47 6.03
N GLY A 97 -9.08 3.70 5.94
CA GLY A 97 -10.45 4.16 5.82
C GLY A 97 -11.02 3.90 4.42
N LEU A 98 -12.24 3.35 4.38
CA LEU A 98 -12.87 2.91 3.13
C LEU A 98 -13.26 4.08 2.21
N ASP A 99 -13.55 5.25 2.77
CA ASP A 99 -13.77 6.48 2.02
C ASP A 99 -12.51 6.97 1.31
N VAL A 100 -11.35 6.87 1.97
CA VAL A 100 -10.05 7.17 1.37
C VAL A 100 -9.73 6.16 0.28
N ALA A 101 -9.96 4.87 0.53
CA ALA A 101 -9.79 3.82 -0.48
C ALA A 101 -10.69 4.05 -1.71
N MET A 102 -11.96 4.43 -1.50
CA MET A 102 -12.89 4.78 -2.57
C MET A 102 -12.43 5.99 -3.38
N ALA A 103 -11.91 7.04 -2.72
CA ALA A 103 -11.40 8.23 -3.40
C ALA A 103 -10.10 7.93 -4.18
N ALA A 104 -9.14 7.27 -3.53
CA ALA A 104 -7.85 6.92 -4.13
C ALA A 104 -8.01 5.94 -5.30
N GLY A 105 -8.92 4.95 -5.20
CA GLY A 105 -9.19 4.00 -6.27
C GLY A 105 -9.63 4.68 -7.57
N ARG A 106 -10.52 5.69 -7.48
CA ARG A 106 -10.95 6.47 -8.65
C ARG A 106 -9.80 7.26 -9.29
N SER A 107 -8.94 7.86 -8.46
CA SER A 107 -7.80 8.64 -8.94
C SER A 107 -6.68 7.78 -9.55
N LEU A 108 -6.44 6.59 -9.00
CA LEU A 108 -5.37 5.69 -9.45
C LEU A 108 -5.77 4.86 -10.68
N ALA A 109 -7.05 4.52 -10.82
CA ALA A 109 -7.52 3.62 -11.87
C ALA A 109 -8.10 4.34 -13.11
N GLY A 110 -7.86 5.65 -13.25
CA GLY A 110 -8.23 6.40 -14.45
C GLY A 110 -9.72 6.67 -14.62
N GLY A 111 -10.48 6.77 -13.51
CA GLY A 111 -11.90 7.14 -13.53
C GLY A 111 -12.88 6.02 -13.91
N ASP A 112 -12.51 5.11 -14.82
CA ASP A 112 -13.42 4.11 -15.38
C ASP A 112 -13.43 2.75 -14.66
N ALA A 113 -12.46 2.46 -13.79
CA ALA A 113 -12.47 1.22 -13.04
C ALA A 113 -13.51 1.25 -11.91
N GLU A 114 -14.48 0.34 -11.96
CA GLU A 114 -15.44 0.21 -10.87
C GLU A 114 -14.75 -0.32 -9.59
N PRO A 115 -14.97 0.34 -8.44
CA PRO A 115 -14.45 -0.16 -7.17
C PRO A 115 -15.12 -1.50 -6.80
N PRO A 116 -14.42 -2.39 -6.08
CA PRO A 116 -14.95 -3.67 -5.62
C PRO A 116 -16.32 -3.54 -4.95
N LYS A 117 -17.19 -4.52 -5.15
CA LYS A 117 -18.57 -4.52 -4.65
C LYS A 117 -18.59 -4.43 -3.13
N CYS A 118 -17.77 -5.23 -2.45
CA CYS A 118 -17.64 -5.23 -1.00
C CYS A 118 -17.25 -3.85 -0.41
N LEU A 119 -16.46 -3.05 -1.14
CA LEU A 119 -16.07 -1.70 -0.75
C LEU A 119 -17.24 -0.73 -0.92
N ARG A 120 -17.91 -0.77 -2.07
CA ARG A 120 -19.09 0.09 -2.36
C ARG A 120 -20.20 -0.10 -1.34
N GLU A 121 -20.55 -1.35 -1.04
CA GLU A 121 -21.63 -1.68 -0.11
C GLU A 121 -21.32 -1.21 1.32
N ARG A 122 -20.08 -1.41 1.79
CA ARG A 122 -19.64 -0.94 3.12
C ARG A 122 -19.58 0.58 3.21
N PHE A 123 -19.07 1.24 2.17
CA PHE A 123 -19.06 2.70 2.11
C PHE A 123 -20.49 3.27 2.14
N ALA A 124 -21.41 2.71 1.37
CA ALA A 124 -22.82 3.12 1.37
C ALA A 124 -23.52 2.89 2.72
N ALA A 125 -23.10 1.86 3.47
CA ALA A 125 -23.58 1.59 4.82
C ALA A 125 -22.90 2.45 5.91
N GLY A 126 -21.98 3.36 5.57
CA GLY A 126 -21.24 4.17 6.54
C GLY A 126 -20.20 3.39 7.35
N HIS A 127 -19.85 2.18 6.92
CA HIS A 127 -18.81 1.36 7.54
C HIS A 127 -17.44 1.78 6.98
N LEU A 128 -16.88 2.86 7.52
CA LEU A 128 -15.65 3.50 7.03
C LEU A 128 -14.35 2.91 7.59
N GLY A 129 -14.40 1.77 8.29
CA GLY A 129 -13.24 1.13 8.90
C GLY A 129 -13.08 1.47 10.38
N LYS A 130 -11.83 1.50 10.84
CA LYS A 130 -11.49 1.69 12.27
C LYS A 130 -12.07 2.98 12.84
N LYS A 131 -12.12 4.05 12.06
CA LYS A 131 -12.58 5.38 12.50
C LYS A 131 -14.08 5.46 12.78
N SER A 132 -14.89 4.63 12.12
CA SER A 132 -16.33 4.50 12.39
C SER A 132 -16.65 3.33 13.31
N GLY A 133 -15.63 2.63 13.83
CA GLY A 133 -15.79 1.43 14.64
C GLY A 133 -16.17 0.17 13.85
N LYS A 134 -16.31 0.26 12.52
CA LYS A 134 -16.73 -0.85 11.65
C LYS A 134 -16.35 -0.61 10.19
N GLY A 135 -15.79 -1.65 9.55
CA GLY A 135 -15.50 -1.72 8.12
C GLY A 135 -15.66 -3.15 7.60
N PHE A 136 -14.56 -3.77 7.18
CA PHE A 136 -14.51 -5.22 7.00
C PHE A 136 -14.56 -5.97 8.32
N TYR A 137 -13.96 -5.39 9.37
CA TYR A 137 -14.05 -5.89 10.74
C TYR A 137 -14.84 -4.94 11.65
N ASP A 138 -15.41 -5.48 12.72
CA ASP A 138 -15.87 -4.66 13.85
C ASP A 138 -14.67 -4.27 14.72
N TYR A 139 -14.61 -3.03 15.20
CA TYR A 139 -13.50 -2.54 16.03
C TYR A 139 -13.94 -2.34 17.47
N ARG A 140 -13.26 -3.01 18.40
CA ARG A 140 -13.48 -2.90 19.85
C ARG A 140 -12.20 -2.43 20.52
N LYS A 141 -12.26 -1.31 21.25
CA LYS A 141 -11.08 -0.69 21.90
C LYS A 141 -9.91 -0.47 20.91
N GLY A 142 -10.21 -0.12 19.67
CA GLY A 142 -9.22 0.16 18.62
C GLY A 142 -8.55 -1.06 17.97
N LYS A 143 -8.99 -2.28 18.28
CA LYS A 143 -8.53 -3.54 17.66
C LYS A 143 -9.64 -4.18 16.82
N PRO A 144 -9.31 -4.81 15.67
CA PRO A 144 -10.29 -5.54 14.88
C PRO A 144 -10.71 -6.83 15.60
N ALA A 145 -12.01 -7.10 15.66
CA ALA A 145 -12.57 -8.36 16.10
C ALA A 145 -12.65 -9.30 14.89
N LYS A 146 -11.56 -10.02 14.62
CA LYS A 146 -11.46 -10.97 13.51
C LYS A 146 -12.07 -12.33 13.89
N GLY A 147 -12.74 -12.97 12.93
CA GLY A 147 -13.16 -14.36 13.03
C GLY A 147 -12.00 -15.34 12.82
N ALA A 148 -12.32 -16.63 12.67
CA ALA A 148 -11.34 -17.63 12.25
C ALA A 148 -11.11 -17.53 10.75
N ALA A 149 -9.84 -17.50 10.33
CA ALA A 149 -9.48 -17.67 8.93
C ALA A 149 -9.86 -19.08 8.44
N GLY A 150 -10.32 -19.17 7.19
CA GLY A 150 -10.48 -20.45 6.51
C GLY A 150 -9.15 -21.01 6.01
N SER A 151 -9.21 -22.12 5.27
CA SER A 151 -8.04 -22.64 4.57
C SER A 151 -7.55 -21.63 3.54
N VAL A 152 -6.29 -21.20 3.64
CA VAL A 152 -5.65 -20.32 2.66
C VAL A 152 -5.46 -21.09 1.34
N PRO A 153 -6.07 -20.66 0.22
CA PRO A 153 -5.84 -21.29 -1.07
C PRO A 153 -4.38 -21.19 -1.52
N ALA A 154 -3.88 -22.26 -2.16
CA ALA A 154 -2.55 -22.25 -2.74
C ALA A 154 -2.40 -21.12 -3.78
N GLY A 155 -1.28 -20.41 -3.74
CA GLY A 155 -1.00 -19.31 -4.67
C GLY A 155 -1.74 -17.99 -4.38
N LEU A 156 -2.59 -17.92 -3.34
CA LEU A 156 -3.33 -16.69 -3.02
C LEU A 156 -2.37 -15.51 -2.76
N ALA A 157 -1.33 -15.69 -1.94
CA ALA A 157 -0.35 -14.63 -1.67
C ALA A 157 0.34 -14.12 -2.95
N ALA A 158 0.73 -15.04 -3.84
CA ALA A 158 1.36 -14.68 -5.12
C ALA A 158 0.41 -13.88 -6.01
N ARG A 159 -0.87 -14.25 -6.06
CA ARG A 159 -1.91 -13.48 -6.76
C ARG A 159 -2.07 -12.09 -6.16
N LEU A 160 -2.21 -12.00 -4.84
CA LEU A 160 -2.46 -10.73 -4.14
C LEU A 160 -1.30 -9.75 -4.28
N VAL A 161 -0.05 -10.22 -4.21
CA VAL A 161 1.13 -9.37 -4.30
C VAL A 161 1.43 -8.93 -5.74
N LYS A 162 1.00 -9.70 -6.75
CA LYS A 162 1.35 -9.46 -8.17
C LYS A 162 1.09 -8.01 -8.63
N PRO A 163 -0.07 -7.37 -8.37
CA PRO A 163 -0.30 -5.99 -8.81
C PRO A 163 0.66 -4.97 -8.18
N LEU A 164 1.11 -5.21 -6.94
CA LEU A 164 2.14 -4.38 -6.28
C LEU A 164 3.48 -4.54 -6.97
N LEU A 165 3.86 -5.77 -7.32
CA LEU A 165 5.11 -6.06 -8.03
C LEU A 165 5.12 -5.40 -9.41
N ASP A 166 4.06 -5.63 -10.21
CA ASP A 166 3.90 -5.05 -11.54
C ASP A 166 3.94 -3.51 -11.48
N ARG A 167 3.24 -2.91 -10.51
CA ARG A 167 3.20 -1.46 -10.37
C ARG A 167 4.55 -0.87 -9.92
N THR A 168 5.28 -1.56 -9.05
CA THR A 168 6.62 -1.13 -8.63
C THR A 168 7.56 -1.11 -9.84
N GLN A 169 7.56 -2.17 -10.66
CA GLN A 169 8.37 -2.25 -11.86
C GLN A 169 8.03 -1.12 -12.85
N GLN A 170 6.75 -0.84 -13.04
CA GLN A 170 6.29 0.26 -13.90
C GLN A 170 6.77 1.62 -13.40
N LEU A 171 6.68 1.90 -12.10
CA LEU A 171 7.10 3.19 -11.53
C LEU A 171 8.60 3.45 -11.67
N VAL A 172 9.43 2.41 -11.63
CA VAL A 172 10.86 2.53 -11.97
C VAL A 172 11.04 2.79 -13.47
N SER A 173 10.32 2.06 -14.33
CA SER A 173 10.38 2.26 -15.78
C SER A 173 9.93 3.66 -16.22
N ASP A 174 8.95 4.23 -15.51
CA ASP A 174 8.42 5.57 -15.76
C ASP A 174 9.32 6.69 -15.20
N GLY A 175 10.40 6.34 -14.49
CA GLY A 175 11.28 7.30 -13.84
C GLY A 175 10.67 8.00 -12.62
N VAL A 176 9.59 7.45 -12.05
CA VAL A 176 9.00 7.96 -10.80
C VAL A 176 9.97 7.76 -9.63
N VAL A 177 10.69 6.65 -9.64
CA VAL A 177 11.81 6.37 -8.74
C VAL A 177 13.04 6.06 -9.59
N ALA A 178 14.22 6.50 -9.15
CA ALA A 178 15.41 6.49 -10.00
C ALA A 178 15.88 5.07 -10.37
N ASP A 179 15.74 4.10 -9.46
CA ASP A 179 16.22 2.74 -9.64
C ASP A 179 15.46 1.72 -8.78
N ALA A 180 15.81 0.45 -8.97
CA ALA A 180 15.18 -0.67 -8.29
C ALA A 180 15.51 -0.74 -6.79
N GLU A 181 16.71 -0.32 -6.38
CA GLU A 181 17.13 -0.38 -4.97
C GLU A 181 16.35 0.64 -4.13
N LEU A 182 16.18 1.86 -4.65
CA LEU A 182 15.36 2.89 -4.03
C LEU A 182 13.89 2.51 -4.01
N ALA A 183 13.38 1.89 -5.08
CA ALA A 183 12.00 1.39 -5.10
C ALA A 183 11.80 0.29 -4.03
N ASP A 184 12.71 -0.68 -3.94
CA ASP A 184 12.65 -1.75 -2.95
C ASP A 184 12.69 -1.20 -1.52
N ALA A 185 13.65 -0.32 -1.21
CA ALA A 185 13.74 0.33 0.08
C ALA A 185 12.48 1.15 0.40
N GLY A 186 11.98 1.91 -0.57
CA GLY A 186 10.76 2.72 -0.43
C GLY A 186 9.54 1.88 -0.12
N VAL A 187 9.35 0.76 -0.82
CA VAL A 187 8.21 -0.13 -0.57
C VAL A 187 8.37 -0.87 0.77
N ILE A 188 9.58 -1.30 1.15
CA ILE A 188 9.84 -1.90 2.48
C ILE A 188 9.52 -0.91 3.60
N PHE A 189 10.12 0.28 3.60
CA PHE A 189 9.96 1.24 4.71
C PHE A 189 8.60 1.95 4.71
N GLY A 190 7.93 2.00 3.56
CA GLY A 190 6.61 2.62 3.41
C GLY A 190 5.45 1.67 3.72
N THR A 191 5.55 0.41 3.32
CA THR A 191 4.45 -0.57 3.41
C THR A 191 4.73 -1.72 4.37
N GLY A 192 5.99 -1.96 4.72
CA GLY A 192 6.43 -3.16 5.43
C GLY A 192 6.55 -4.40 4.55
N PHE A 193 6.65 -4.25 3.23
CA PHE A 193 6.75 -5.38 2.30
C PHE A 193 7.80 -6.40 2.73
N ALA A 194 7.36 -7.65 2.91
CA ALA A 194 8.11 -8.83 3.38
C ALA A 194 9.65 -8.65 3.35
N PRO A 195 10.26 -8.05 4.38
CA PRO A 195 11.59 -7.45 4.26
C PRO A 195 12.71 -8.47 4.05
N PHE A 196 12.50 -9.72 4.48
CA PHE A 196 13.43 -10.82 4.23
C PHE A 196 13.59 -11.18 2.74
N THR A 197 12.68 -10.71 1.88
CA THR A 197 12.75 -10.89 0.42
C THR A 197 13.60 -9.84 -0.27
N GLY A 198 14.07 -8.80 0.45
CA GLY A 198 14.86 -7.70 -0.11
C GLY A 198 14.05 -6.64 -0.87
N GLY A 199 12.72 -6.76 -0.93
CA GLY A 199 11.82 -5.81 -1.60
C GLY A 199 11.11 -6.42 -2.81
N PRO A 200 10.10 -5.74 -3.39
CA PRO A 200 9.32 -6.26 -4.50
C PRO A 200 10.12 -6.66 -5.75
N LEU A 201 11.09 -5.84 -6.19
CA LEU A 201 11.87 -6.12 -7.39
C LEU A 201 12.96 -7.16 -7.12
N ASN A 202 13.61 -7.14 -5.96
CA ASN A 202 14.48 -8.23 -5.54
C ASN A 202 13.73 -9.57 -5.44
N TYR A 203 12.52 -9.56 -4.89
CA TYR A 203 11.65 -10.74 -4.82
C TYR A 203 11.35 -11.30 -6.22
N LEU A 204 10.90 -10.46 -7.17
CA LEU A 204 10.67 -10.87 -8.56
C LEU A 204 11.91 -11.52 -9.18
N ARG A 205 13.07 -10.91 -9.00
CA ARG A 205 14.33 -11.38 -9.58
C ARG A 205 14.72 -12.77 -9.06
N ASN A 206 14.43 -13.07 -7.80
CA ASN A 206 14.73 -14.36 -7.16
C ASN A 206 13.68 -15.44 -7.45
N GLN A 207 12.52 -15.10 -7.99
CA GLN A 207 11.54 -16.09 -8.47
C GLN A 207 11.91 -16.69 -9.83
N HIS A 208 12.74 -15.97 -10.60
CA HIS A 208 13.17 -16.35 -11.95
C HIS A 208 14.61 -16.87 -12.01
N ALA A 209 15.29 -16.96 -10.86
CA ALA A 209 16.63 -17.52 -10.71
C ALA A 209 16.56 -19.02 -10.38
#